data_AF-A0A8I2BAU8-F1
#
_entry.id   AF-A0A8I2BAU8-F1
#
_cell.length_a   1.000
_cell.length_b   1.000
_cell.length_c   1.000
_cell.angle_alpha   90.00
_cell.angle_beta   90.00
_cell.angle_gamma   90.00
#
_symmetry.space_group_name_H-M   'P 1'
#
loop_
_entity.id
_entity.type
_entity.pdbx_description
1 polymer ?
#
loop_
_entity_poly.entity_id
_entity_poly.type
_entity_poly.pdbx_seq_one_letter_code
_entity_poly.pdbx_strand_id
1 'polypeptide(L)'
;MVLKRNDFQTEKEYKKYTKTSEFLLNYSWEGKSEKEVIHEMALPLEEQVYLSEAMEQLKKENDFSGMSLDRYILKKLDESEQDSFDMDDVIFIERDE
;
A
#
# COMPACT_ATOMS: atom_id res chain seq x y z
N MET A 1 -7.64 19.39 1.37
CA MET A 1 -8.63 19.06 0.31
C MET A 1 -7.97 18.06 -0.62
N VAL A 2 -8.61 16.95 -0.94
CA VAL A 2 -8.00 15.90 -1.78
C VAL A 2 -8.35 16.13 -3.25
N LEU A 3 -7.35 16.10 -4.13
CA LEU A 3 -7.54 16.20 -5.58
C LEU A 3 -8.03 14.85 -6.14
N LYS A 4 -8.84 14.91 -7.19
CA LYS A 4 -9.44 13.74 -7.85
C LYS A 4 -8.71 13.43 -9.15
N ARG A 5 -8.99 12.25 -9.72
CA ARG A 5 -8.40 11.81 -10.99
C ARG A 5 -8.46 12.85 -12.11
N ASN A 6 -9.56 13.62 -12.18
CA ASN A 6 -9.81 14.61 -13.22
C ASN A 6 -8.96 15.89 -13.08
N ASP A 7 -8.28 16.10 -11.95
CA ASP A 7 -7.41 17.24 -11.72
C ASP A 7 -6.01 17.06 -12.34
N PHE A 8 -5.73 15.89 -12.94
CA PHE A 8 -4.41 15.53 -13.48
C PHE A 8 -4.49 15.19 -14.98
N GLN A 9 -3.51 15.68 -15.75
CA GLN A 9 -3.43 15.45 -17.19
C GLN A 9 -3.12 13.99 -17.53
N THR A 10 -2.29 13.34 -16.71
CA THR A 10 -1.88 11.94 -16.94
C THR A 10 -2.20 11.04 -15.75
N GLU A 11 -2.37 9.74 -16.02
CA GLU A 11 -2.57 8.73 -14.95
C GLU A 11 -1.33 8.60 -14.06
N LYS A 12 -0.14 8.78 -14.64
CA LYS A 12 1.12 8.71 -13.92
C LYS A 12 1.24 9.81 -12.86
N GLU A 13 0.81 11.04 -13.17
CA GLU A 13 0.81 12.14 -12.21
C GLU A 13 -0.18 11.88 -11.07
N TYR A 14 -1.37 11.37 -11.39
CA TYR A 14 -2.35 11.01 -10.38
C TYR A 14 -1.83 9.90 -9.45
N LYS A 15 -1.27 8.81 -10.00
CA LYS A 15 -0.64 7.73 -9.22
C LYS A 15 0.48 8.25 -8.31
N LYS A 16 1.27 9.21 -8.79
CA LYS A 16 2.32 9.83 -7.96
C LYS A 16 1.70 10.66 -6.83
N TYR A 17 0.63 11.40 -7.11
CA TYR A 17 -0.08 12.20 -6.11
C TYR A 17 -0.70 11.35 -5.01
N THR A 18 -1.34 10.23 -5.34
CA THR A 18 -1.99 9.35 -4.34
C THR A 18 -1.00 8.70 -3.37
N LYS A 19 0.29 8.71 -3.69
CA LYS A 19 1.38 8.24 -2.80
C LYS A 19 2.06 9.36 -2.00
N THR A 20 1.60 10.60 -2.13
CA THR A 20 2.15 11.72 -1.34
C THR A 20 1.59 11.73 0.07
N SER A 21 2.38 12.25 1.02
CA SER A 21 1.92 12.47 2.39
C SER A 21 0.71 13.41 2.44
N GLU A 22 0.63 14.40 1.55
CA GLU A 22 -0.52 15.32 1.48
C GLU A 22 -1.82 14.56 1.19
N PHE A 23 -1.81 13.67 0.19
CA PHE A 23 -2.97 12.83 -0.09
C PHE A 23 -3.28 11.90 1.07
N LEU A 24 -2.30 11.12 1.53
CA LEU A 24 -2.50 10.05 2.52
C LEU A 24 -2.97 10.57 3.89
N LEU A 25 -2.54 11.77 4.30
CA LEU A 25 -2.96 12.41 5.55
C LEU A 25 -4.37 13.02 5.47
N ASN A 26 -4.83 13.37 4.27
CA ASN A 26 -6.14 14.01 4.06
C ASN A 26 -7.21 13.05 3.51
N TYR A 27 -6.80 11.87 3.04
CA TYR A 27 -7.68 10.86 2.49
C TYR A 27 -8.25 9.99 3.62
N SER A 28 -9.57 9.83 3.62
CA SER A 28 -10.28 8.85 4.46
C SER A 28 -11.06 7.90 3.56
N TRP A 29 -11.07 6.62 3.89
CA TRP A 29 -11.86 5.60 3.21
C TRP A 29 -13.12 5.19 4.00
N GLU A 30 -13.48 5.94 5.04
CA GLU A 30 -14.69 5.69 5.82
C GLU A 30 -15.94 5.70 4.91
N GLY A 31 -16.72 4.62 4.97
CA GLY A 31 -17.93 4.45 4.16
C GLY A 31 -17.69 4.14 2.68
N LYS A 32 -16.44 3.99 2.23
CA LYS A 32 -16.10 3.67 0.84
C LYS A 32 -16.02 2.17 0.61
N SER A 33 -16.39 1.75 -0.60
CA SER A 33 -16.18 0.39 -1.07
C SER A 33 -14.74 0.17 -1.52
N GLU A 34 -14.32 -1.09 -1.54
CA GLU A 34 -12.99 -1.50 -2.04
C GLU A 34 -12.71 -0.93 -3.44
N LYS A 35 -13.69 -1.00 -4.35
CA LYS A 35 -13.57 -0.48 -5.72
C LYS A 35 -13.32 1.02 -5.77
N GLU A 36 -13.97 1.79 -4.90
CA GLU A 36 -13.75 3.23 -4.80
C GLU A 36 -12.34 3.51 -4.30
N VAL A 37 -11.88 2.78 -3.28
CA VAL A 37 -10.53 2.94 -2.74
C VAL A 37 -9.46 2.62 -3.79
N ILE A 38 -9.64 1.53 -4.56
CA ILE A 38 -8.74 1.17 -5.66
C ILE A 38 -8.62 2.31 -6.67
N HIS A 39 -9.75 2.91 -7.06
CA HIS A 39 -9.77 4.00 -8.02
C HIS A 39 -9.21 5.31 -7.45
N GLU A 40 -9.54 5.63 -6.19
CA GLU A 40 -9.16 6.88 -5.54
C GLU A 40 -7.70 6.91 -5.10
N MET A 41 -7.15 5.78 -4.65
CA MET A 41 -5.73 5.66 -4.29
C MET A 41 -4.85 5.19 -5.46
N ALA A 42 -5.47 4.85 -6.60
CA ALA A 42 -4.80 4.35 -7.80
C ALA A 42 -3.89 3.13 -7.53
N LEU A 43 -4.40 2.18 -6.72
CA LEU A 43 -3.63 1.04 -6.22
C LEU A 43 -3.21 0.10 -7.37
N PRO A 44 -1.92 -0.24 -7.49
CA PRO A 44 -1.41 -1.32 -8.34
C PRO A 44 -2.07 -2.67 -8.03
N LEU A 45 -2.07 -3.59 -8.99
CA LEU A 45 -2.66 -4.93 -8.83
C LEU A 45 -2.05 -5.71 -7.66
N GLU A 46 -0.75 -5.56 -7.42
CA GLU A 46 -0.01 -6.20 -6.32
C GLU A 46 -0.52 -5.71 -4.96
N GLU A 47 -0.77 -4.41 -4.83
CA GLU A 47 -1.33 -3.80 -3.61
C GLU A 47 -2.80 -4.20 -3.37
N GLN A 48 -3.58 -4.40 -4.45
CA GLN A 48 -5.00 -4.76 -4.36
C GLN A 48 -5.21 -6.12 -3.66
N VAL A 49 -4.25 -7.03 -3.74
CA VAL A 49 -4.32 -8.35 -3.09
C VAL A 49 -4.51 -8.24 -1.58
N TYR A 50 -3.94 -7.20 -0.95
CA TYR A 50 -3.97 -7.00 0.50
C TYR A 50 -5.02 -5.98 0.96
N LEU A 51 -5.69 -5.31 0.01
CA LEU A 51 -6.60 -4.21 0.34
C LEU A 51 -7.78 -4.68 1.20
N SER A 52 -8.39 -5.82 0.85
CA SER A 52 -9.55 -6.35 1.58
C SER A 52 -9.19 -6.66 3.04
N GLU A 53 -8.06 -7.34 3.26
CA GLU A 53 -7.54 -7.64 4.60
C GLU A 53 -7.22 -6.36 5.38
N ALA A 54 -6.57 -5.39 4.73
CA ALA A 54 -6.19 -4.12 5.34
C ALA A 54 -7.42 -3.32 5.80
N MET A 55 -8.44 -3.21 4.94
CA MET A 55 -9.70 -2.53 5.28
C MET A 55 -10.43 -3.22 6.43
N GLU A 56 -10.48 -4.56 6.45
CA GLU A 56 -11.12 -5.29 7.54
C GLU A 56 -10.42 -5.08 8.89
N GLN A 57 -9.08 -5.08 8.93
CA GLN A 57 -8.35 -4.90 10.17
C GLN A 57 -8.42 -3.47 10.69
N LEU A 58 -8.15 -2.50 9.82
CA LEU A 58 -8.18 -1.09 10.22
C LEU A 58 -9.58 -0.64 10.64
N LYS A 59 -10.63 -1.23 10.06
CA LYS A 59 -12.01 -1.01 10.50
C LYS A 59 -12.26 -1.47 11.93
N LYS A 60 -11.64 -2.56 12.40
CA LYS A 60 -11.74 -3.00 13.81
C LYS A 60 -11.03 -2.04 14.76
N GLU A 61 -9.99 -1.37 14.28
CA GLU A 61 -9.25 -0.34 15.02
C GLU A 61 -9.90 1.05 14.94
N ASN A 62 -11.00 1.17 14.17
CA ASN A 62 -11.66 2.44 13.87
C ASN A 62 -10.71 3.47 13.22
N ASP A 63 -9.73 2.99 12.45
CA ASP A 63 -8.80 3.80 11.66
C ASP A 63 -9.21 3.74 10.19
N PHE A 64 -9.59 4.90 9.64
CA PHE A 64 -10.01 5.03 8.25
C PHE A 64 -9.05 5.88 7.43
N SER A 65 -7.83 6.12 7.93
CA SER A 65 -6.86 6.98 7.24
C SER A 65 -6.25 6.28 6.02
N GLY A 66 -6.00 7.05 4.96
CA GLY A 66 -5.25 6.58 3.80
C GLY A 66 -3.83 6.16 4.15
N MET A 67 -3.21 6.86 5.11
CA MET A 67 -1.85 6.56 5.56
C MET A 67 -1.73 5.19 6.23
N SER A 68 -2.65 4.85 7.15
CA SER A 68 -2.63 3.53 7.79
C SER A 68 -2.92 2.41 6.79
N LEU A 69 -3.82 2.66 5.83
CA LEU A 69 -4.14 1.70 4.78
C LEU A 69 -2.94 1.42 3.87
N ASP A 70 -2.29 2.47 3.36
CA ASP A 70 -1.09 2.35 2.51
C ASP A 70 0.05 1.64 3.27
N ARG A 71 0.27 2.01 4.53
CA ARG A 71 1.30 1.38 5.39
C ARG A 71 1.03 -0.11 5.63
N TYR A 72 -0.24 -0.49 5.85
CA TYR A 72 -0.60 -1.88 6.08
C TYR A 72 -0.32 -2.71 4.83
N ILE A 73 -0.73 -2.22 3.66
CA ILE A 73 -0.52 -2.90 2.38
C ILE A 73 0.98 -3.06 2.09
N LEU A 74 1.76 -1.99 2.24
CA LEU A 74 3.23 -2.05 2.04
C LEU A 74 3.90 -3.04 2.98
N LYS A 75 3.49 -3.06 4.26
CA LYS A 75 4.02 -4.03 5.22
C LYS A 75 3.75 -5.48 4.79
N LYS A 76 2.56 -5.77 4.27
CA LYS A 76 2.21 -7.10 3.78
C LYS A 76 3.00 -7.50 2.54
N LEU A 77 3.24 -6.56 1.64
CA LEU A 77 4.11 -6.77 0.49
C LEU A 77 5.53 -7.11 0.93
N ASP A 78 6.12 -6.32 1.82
CA ASP A 78 7.46 -6.58 2.36
C ASP A 78 7.56 -7.95 3.05
N GLU A 79 6.55 -8.33 3.85
CA GLU A 79 6.48 -9.64 4.50
C GLU A 79 6.37 -10.79 3.49
N SER A 80 5.63 -10.59 2.39
CA SER A 80 5.49 -11.59 1.32
C SER A 80 6.77 -11.79 0.50
N GLU A 81 7.58 -10.75 0.33
CA GLU A 81 8.87 -10.84 -0.35
C GLU A 81 9.95 -11.47 0.55
N GLN A 82 9.86 -11.29 1.87
CA GLN A 82 10.84 -11.83 2.84
C GLN A 82 10.72 -13.34 3.09
N ASP A 83 9.59 -13.97 2.77
CA ASP A 83 9.39 -15.42 2.92
C ASP A 83 10.21 -16.26 1.90
N SER A 84 11.06 -15.60 1.10
CA SER A 84 12.01 -16.22 0.16
C SER A 84 13.46 -16.25 0.68
N PHE A 85 13.69 -16.11 1.99
CA PHE A 85 15.04 -16.30 2.56
C PHE A 85 15.31 -17.79 2.80
N ASP A 86 15.74 -18.49 1.75
CA ASP A 86 16.17 -19.89 1.83
C ASP A 86 17.55 -19.98 2.49
N MET A 87 17.59 -20.58 3.69
CA MET A 87 18.82 -20.83 4.44
C MET A 87 19.80 -21.75 3.67
N ASP A 88 19.29 -22.52 2.70
CA ASP A 88 20.06 -23.39 1.81
C ASP A 88 20.88 -22.62 0.75
N ASP A 89 20.59 -21.34 0.48
CA ASP A 89 21.35 -20.50 -0.47
C ASP A 89 22.55 -19.78 0.19
N VAL A 90 22.80 -20.02 1.48
CA VAL A 90 23.90 -19.38 2.23
C VAL A 90 25.22 -20.11 1.94
N ILE A 91 26.05 -19.53 1.06
CA ILE A 91 27.44 -19.99 0.86
C ILE A 91 28.31 -19.43 1.99
N PHE A 92 28.72 -20.30 2.92
CA PHE A 92 29.74 -19.98 3.91
C PHE A 92 31.12 -19.96 3.25
N ILE A 93 31.77 -18.80 3.22
CA ILE A 93 33.16 -18.66 2.77
C ILE A 93 34.05 -18.63 4.02
N GLU A 94 34.72 -19.75 4.32
CA GLU A 94 35.80 -19.74 5.30
C GLU A 94 36.96 -18.90 4.74
N ARG A 95 37.40 -17.88 5.48
CA ARG A 95 38.64 -17.17 5.20
C ARG A 95 39.77 -17.92 5.89
N ASP A 96 40.61 -18.59 5.12
CA ASP A 96 41.92 -19.04 5.58
C ASP A 96 42.76 -17.81 5.97
N GLU A 97 43.29 -17.80 7.19
CA GLU A 97 44.25 -16.81 7.73
C GLU A 97 45.66 -17.00 7.15
#